data_AF-A0A1B6E398-F1
#
_entry.id   AF-A0A1B6E398-F1
#
_cell.length_a   1.000
_cell.length_b   1.000
_cell.length_c   1.000
_cell.angle_alpha   90.00
_cell.angle_beta   90.00
_cell.angle_gamma   90.00
#
_symmetry.space_group_name_H-M   'P 1'
#
loop_
_entity.id
_entity.type
_entity.pdbx_description
1 polymer ?
#
loop_
_entity_poly.entity_id
_entity_poly.type
_entity_poly.pdbx_seq_one_letter_code
_entity_poly.pdbx_strand_id
1 'polypeptide(L)'
;MFNRIQSSKSFQLFNEIFGKSVGINCRYVSKKSALVTPPNYCLNLLRTHDYENFLCSLLLPNILRRSAFAIRAFNIEISKVQERVSDPKLGQMRFQFWQDTLEKLYKEIIPQHPVALELFTVYNSRR
;
A
#
# COMPACT_ATOMS: atom_id res chain seq x y z
N MET A 1 19.40 3.77 -17.07
CA MET A 1 18.84 3.94 -15.71
C MET A 1 17.86 2.82 -15.32
N PHE A 2 17.12 2.22 -16.25
CA PHE A 2 16.23 1.07 -15.99
C PHE A 2 16.93 -0.22 -15.53
N ASN A 3 18.19 -0.45 -15.91
CA ASN A 3 18.92 -1.68 -15.56
C ASN A 3 19.41 -1.76 -14.10
N ARG A 4 19.27 -0.68 -13.30
CA ARG A 4 19.72 -0.66 -11.89
C ARG A 4 18.65 -1.12 -10.91
N ILE A 5 17.38 -1.16 -11.34
CA ILE A 5 16.25 -1.60 -10.53
C ILE A 5 16.15 -3.14 -10.52
N GLN A 6 16.52 -3.79 -11.63
CA GLN A 6 16.50 -5.25 -11.76
C GLN A 6 17.56 -5.98 -10.92
N SER A 7 18.65 -5.30 -10.49
CA SER A 7 19.73 -5.90 -9.70
C SER A 7 19.66 -5.57 -8.20
N SER A 8 18.61 -4.90 -7.75
CA SER A 8 18.41 -4.62 -6.33
C SER A 8 18.04 -5.91 -5.59
N LYS A 9 18.68 -6.19 -4.45
CA LYS A 9 18.34 -7.32 -3.56
C LYS A 9 16.84 -7.33 -3.19
N SER A 10 16.21 -6.16 -3.15
CA SER A 10 14.77 -6.01 -2.93
C SER A 10 13.91 -6.57 -4.06
N PHE A 11 14.40 -6.55 -5.31
CA PHE A 11 13.72 -7.08 -6.49
C PHE A 11 13.85 -8.61 -6.60
N GLN A 12 14.99 -9.16 -6.15
CA GLN A 12 15.21 -10.61 -6.09
C GLN A 12 14.37 -11.27 -5.00
N LEU A 13 14.28 -10.66 -3.80
CA LEU A 13 13.42 -11.13 -2.70
C LEU A 13 11.92 -11.12 -3.07
N PHE A 14 11.52 -10.18 -3.94
CA PHE A 14 10.15 -10.07 -4.43
C PHE A 14 9.76 -11.20 -5.40
N ASN A 15 10.68 -11.66 -6.26
CA ASN A 15 10.42 -12.76 -7.19
C ASN A 15 10.41 -14.13 -6.50
N GLU A 16 11.21 -14.32 -5.44
CA GLU A 16 11.24 -15.58 -4.68
C GLU A 16 9.98 -15.80 -3.81
N ILE A 17 9.39 -14.74 -3.25
CA ILE A 17 8.26 -14.87 -2.32
C ILE A 17 6.91 -15.04 -3.05
N PHE A 18 6.76 -14.54 -4.28
CA PHE A 18 5.45 -14.38 -4.92
C PHE A 18 5.27 -15.16 -6.23
N GLY A 19 6.24 -16.00 -6.61
CA GLY A 19 6.33 -16.66 -7.91
C GLY A 19 5.42 -17.88 -8.19
N LYS A 20 4.31 -18.10 -7.47
CA LYS A 20 3.37 -19.19 -7.82
C LYS A 20 1.98 -18.66 -8.18
N SER A 21 1.66 -18.85 -9.45
CA SER A 21 0.45 -18.51 -10.17
C SER A 21 -0.81 -19.16 -9.60
N VAL A 22 -1.90 -18.39 -9.49
CA VAL A 22 -3.24 -18.86 -9.85
C VAL A 22 -3.98 -17.69 -10.49
N GLY A 23 -4.42 -17.87 -11.74
CA GLY A 23 -5.19 -16.90 -12.48
C GLY A 23 -6.62 -16.81 -11.96
N ILE A 24 -7.26 -15.66 -12.15
CA ILE A 24 -8.68 -15.50 -12.48
C ILE A 24 -8.89 -14.04 -12.90
N ASN A 25 -9.66 -13.89 -13.96
CA ASN A 25 -10.12 -12.67 -14.61
C ASN A 25 -11.08 -11.89 -13.69
N CYS A 26 -10.95 -10.56 -13.60
CA CYS A 26 -12.06 -9.75 -13.09
C CYS A 26 -12.12 -8.40 -13.78
N ARG A 27 -13.28 -8.13 -14.40
CA ARG A 27 -13.63 -6.91 -15.13
C ARG A 27 -13.72 -5.74 -14.17
N TYR A 28 -13.00 -4.66 -14.46
CA TYR A 28 -13.14 -3.38 -13.76
C TYR A 28 -14.36 -2.64 -14.33
N VAL A 29 -15.44 -2.54 -13.56
CA VAL A 29 -16.58 -1.67 -13.87
C VAL A 29 -16.40 -0.37 -13.10
N SER A 30 -16.23 0.73 -13.84
CA SER A 30 -16.14 2.09 -13.30
C SER A 30 -17.54 2.69 -13.16
N LYS A 31 -17.94 3.09 -11.95
CA LYS A 31 -19.03 4.07 -11.73
C LYS A 31 -18.60 5.10 -10.69
N LYS A 32 -18.73 6.37 -11.07
CA LYS A 32 -18.62 7.58 -10.23
C LYS A 32 -19.71 7.55 -9.15
N SER A 33 -19.37 8.07 -7.96
CA SER A 33 -20.12 8.15 -6.68
C SER A 33 -19.90 6.94 -5.75
N ALA A 34 -18.74 6.85 -5.10
CA ALA A 34 -18.40 5.74 -4.20
C ALA A 34 -18.20 6.23 -2.77
N LEU A 35 -18.88 5.59 -1.82
CA LEU A 35 -18.47 5.52 -0.42
C LEU A 35 -16.93 5.37 -0.34
N VAL A 36 -16.26 6.15 0.52
CA VAL A 36 -14.80 6.04 0.70
C VAL A 36 -14.50 4.72 1.41
N THR A 37 -14.41 3.65 0.63
CA THR A 37 -13.96 2.35 1.13
C THR A 37 -12.43 2.35 1.27
N PRO A 38 -11.85 1.65 2.25
CA PRO A 38 -10.40 1.48 2.40
C PRO A 38 -9.61 1.18 1.11
N PRO A 39 -10.02 0.22 0.24
CA PRO A 39 -9.30 -0.08 -1.00
C PRO A 39 -9.36 1.08 -2.01
N ASN A 40 -10.53 1.71 -2.18
CA ASN A 40 -10.67 2.86 -3.08
C ASN A 40 -9.88 4.08 -2.59
N TYR A 41 -9.78 4.29 -1.28
CA TYR A 41 -8.92 5.33 -0.71
C TYR A 41 -7.46 5.09 -1.11
N CYS A 42 -6.94 3.88 -0.87
CA CYS A 42 -5.57 3.51 -1.23
C CYS A 42 -5.32 3.69 -2.73
N LEU A 43 -6.25 3.23 -3.57
CA LEU A 43 -6.13 3.35 -5.02
C LEU A 43 -6.11 4.81 -5.49
N ASN A 44 -6.98 5.65 -4.93
CA ASN A 44 -6.99 7.08 -5.22
C ASN A 44 -5.70 7.76 -4.75
N LEU A 45 -5.17 7.38 -3.58
CA LEU A 45 -3.92 7.91 -3.03
C LEU A 45 -2.75 7.70 -4.00
N LEU A 46 -2.63 6.50 -4.58
CA LEU A 46 -1.61 6.22 -5.59
C LEU A 46 -1.89 6.99 -6.89
N ARG A 47 -3.14 7.04 -7.37
CA ARG A 47 -3.45 7.81 -8.60
C ARG A 47 -3.07 9.28 -8.48
N THR A 48 -3.18 9.87 -7.30
CA THR A 48 -2.90 11.29 -7.08
C THR A 48 -1.45 11.59 -6.74
N HIS A 49 -0.76 10.69 -6.02
CA HIS A 49 0.56 10.97 -5.45
C HIS A 49 1.68 10.08 -5.98
N ASP A 50 1.35 8.95 -6.61
CA ASP A 50 2.33 7.98 -7.09
C ASP A 50 1.81 7.22 -8.33
N TYR A 51 1.59 7.98 -9.40
CA TYR A 51 0.94 7.49 -10.62
C TYR A 51 1.76 6.40 -11.33
N GLU A 52 3.08 6.53 -11.37
CA GLU A 52 3.97 5.54 -11.97
C GLU A 52 3.86 4.19 -11.26
N ASN A 53 3.85 4.17 -9.93
CA ASN A 53 3.69 2.93 -9.18
C ASN A 53 2.25 2.40 -9.21
N PHE A 54 1.23 3.26 -9.39
CA PHE A 54 -0.12 2.82 -9.71
C PHE A 54 -0.12 2.00 -11.00
N LEU A 55 0.47 2.53 -12.07
CA LEU A 55 0.56 1.83 -13.36
C LEU A 55 1.36 0.53 -13.24
N CYS A 56 2.51 0.55 -12.57
CA CYS A 56 3.32 -0.65 -12.34
C CYS A 56 2.53 -1.73 -11.58
N SER A 57 1.67 -1.34 -10.65
CA SER A 57 0.84 -2.28 -9.88
C SER A 57 -0.25 -2.95 -10.73
N LEU A 58 -0.62 -2.38 -11.88
CA LEU A 58 -1.55 -3.03 -12.82
C LEU A 58 -0.93 -4.23 -13.53
N LEU A 59 0.40 -4.25 -13.65
CA LEU A 59 1.16 -5.37 -14.22
C LEU A 59 1.28 -6.55 -13.25
N LEU A 60 0.96 -6.35 -11.97
CA LEU A 60 1.02 -7.42 -10.99
C LEU A 60 -0.17 -8.38 -11.15
N PRO A 61 0.03 -9.68 -10.82
CA PRO A 61 -1.07 -10.64 -10.70
C PRO A 61 -2.18 -10.14 -9.78
N ASN A 62 -3.44 -10.43 -10.12
CA ASN A 62 -4.63 -9.97 -9.37
C ASN A 62 -4.51 -10.19 -7.86
N ILE A 63 -3.99 -11.35 -7.44
CA ILE A 63 -3.81 -11.73 -6.04
C ILE A 63 -2.81 -10.83 -5.29
N LEU A 64 -1.83 -10.23 -6.00
CA LEU A 64 -0.82 -9.36 -5.41
C LEU A 64 -1.20 -7.88 -5.46
N ARG A 65 -2.09 -7.48 -6.38
CA ARG A 65 -2.42 -6.06 -6.58
C ARG A 65 -2.96 -5.41 -5.33
N ARG A 66 -3.85 -6.08 -4.61
CA ARG A 66 -4.44 -5.55 -3.37
C ARG A 66 -3.36 -5.32 -2.31
N SER A 67 -2.44 -6.27 -2.14
CA SER A 67 -1.28 -6.11 -1.25
C SER A 67 -0.38 -4.96 -1.68
N ALA A 68 -0.08 -4.88 -2.98
CA ALA A 68 0.77 -3.82 -3.52
C ALA A 68 0.14 -2.43 -3.32
N PHE A 69 -1.16 -2.27 -3.55
CA PHE A 69 -1.85 -1.00 -3.32
C PHE A 69 -1.83 -0.60 -1.85
N ALA A 70 -2.09 -1.53 -0.92
CA ALA A 70 -2.07 -1.24 0.52
C ALA A 70 -0.67 -0.79 1.00
N ILE A 71 0.37 -1.53 0.63
CA ILE A 71 1.76 -1.24 1.03
C ILE A 71 2.23 0.08 0.41
N ARG A 72 1.93 0.31 -0.87
CA ARG A 72 2.30 1.57 -1.54
C ARG A 72 1.53 2.77 -0.99
N ALA A 73 0.26 2.59 -0.64
CA ALA A 73 -0.53 3.65 0.00
C ALA A 73 0.04 4.02 1.36
N PHE A 74 0.49 3.02 2.14
CA PHE A 74 1.21 3.27 3.38
C PHE A 74 2.51 4.05 3.15
N ASN A 75 3.32 3.69 2.15
CA ASN A 75 4.53 4.43 1.81
C ASN A 75 4.24 5.91 1.51
N ILE A 76 3.16 6.20 0.76
CA ILE A 76 2.74 7.57 0.46
C ILE A 76 2.37 8.34 1.74
N GLU A 77 1.61 7.74 2.66
CA GLU A 77 1.26 8.38 3.93
C GLU A 77 2.51 8.72 4.77
N ILE A 78 3.52 7.84 4.78
CA ILE A 78 4.80 8.06 5.46
C ILE A 78 5.58 9.21 4.80
N SER A 79 5.71 9.21 3.47
CA SER A 79 6.40 10.28 2.74
C SER A 79 5.75 11.64 2.96
N LYS A 80 4.41 11.70 3.00
CA LYS A 80 3.65 12.94 3.24
C LYS A 80 3.87 13.53 4.62
N VAL A 81 4.33 12.76 5.60
CA VAL A 81 4.70 13.31 6.92
C VAL A 81 5.85 14.30 6.77
N GLN A 82 6.87 13.96 5.97
CA GLN A 82 8.05 14.81 5.77
C GLN A 82 7.72 16.06 4.96
N GLU A 83 6.84 15.94 3.96
CA GLU A 83 6.46 17.06 3.09
C GLU A 83 5.54 18.08 3.77
N ARG A 84 4.67 17.63 4.68
CA ARG A 84 3.60 18.47 5.25
C ARG A 84 3.98 19.16 6.55
N VAL A 85 5.03 18.72 7.22
CA VAL A 85 5.33 19.14 8.59
C VAL A 85 6.73 19.76 8.64
N SER A 86 6.77 21.08 8.87
CA SER A 86 8.03 21.80 9.08
C SER A 86 8.56 21.69 10.52
N ASP A 87 7.69 21.42 11.50
CA ASP A 87 8.09 21.20 12.90
C ASP A 87 8.55 19.76 13.13
N PRO A 88 9.83 19.52 13.49
CA PRO A 88 10.36 18.18 13.74
C PRO A 88 9.55 17.37 14.77
N LYS A 89 8.99 18.02 15.80
CA LYS A 89 8.25 17.34 16.87
C LYS A 89 6.93 16.78 16.36
N LEU A 90 6.21 17.54 15.54
CA LEU A 90 4.97 17.09 14.91
C LEU A 90 5.23 15.95 13.92
N GLY A 91 6.35 15.99 13.20
CA GLY A 91 6.79 14.91 12.32
C GLY A 91 7.00 13.62 13.11
N GLN A 92 7.73 13.70 14.22
CA GLN A 92 7.96 12.57 15.12
C GLN A 92 6.66 11.98 15.66
N MET A 93 5.69 12.79 16.10
CA MET A 93 4.39 12.29 16.57
C MET A 93 3.62 11.53 15.48
N ARG A 94 3.69 11.98 14.22
CA ARG A 94 3.05 11.29 13.10
C ARG A 94 3.75 9.96 12.76
N PHE A 95 5.07 9.90 12.84
CA PHE A 95 5.78 8.63 12.69
C PHE A 95 5.46 7.66 13.83
N GLN A 96 5.39 8.16 15.07
CA GLN A 96 5.00 7.35 16.23
C GLN A 96 3.59 6.78 16.05
N PHE A 97 2.63 7.58 15.57
CA PHE A 97 1.30 7.09 15.26
C PHE A 97 1.32 5.88 14.30
N TRP A 98 2.15 5.93 13.25
CA TRP A 98 2.27 4.83 12.29
C TRP A 98 2.99 3.61 12.86
N GLN A 99 4.00 3.79 13.72
CA GLN A 99 4.63 2.70 14.47
C GLN A 99 3.61 2.01 15.38
N ASP A 100 2.90 2.77 16.22
CA ASP A 100 1.85 2.26 17.10
C ASP A 100 0.74 1.56 16.31
N THR A 101 0.39 2.09 15.13
CA THR A 101 -0.62 1.49 14.25
C THR A 101 -0.22 0.09 13.79
N LEU A 102 1.04 -0.10 13.39
CA LEU A 102 1.55 -1.41 12.99
C LEU A 102 1.60 -2.39 14.16
N GLU A 103 2.06 -1.93 15.35
CA GLU A 103 2.05 -2.76 16.55
C GLU A 103 0.64 -3.22 16.95
N LYS A 104 -0.33 -2.31 16.88
CA LYS A 104 -1.74 -2.61 17.18
C LYS A 104 -2.33 -3.56 16.14
N LEU A 105 -1.96 -3.41 14.86
CA LEU A 105 -2.39 -4.32 13.79
C LEU A 105 -1.99 -5.77 14.07
N TYR A 106 -0.76 -6.02 14.54
CA TYR A 106 -0.32 -7.37 14.94
C TYR A 106 -1.09 -7.94 16.14
N LYS A 107 -1.66 -7.07 16.98
CA LYS A 107 -2.53 -7.43 18.10
C LYS A 107 -4.02 -7.45 17.72
N GLU A 108 -4.34 -7.36 16.43
CA GLU A 108 -5.71 -7.32 15.88
C GLU A 108 -6.55 -6.11 16.36
N ILE A 109 -5.88 -5.06 16.85
CA ILE A 109 -6.50 -3.79 17.23
C ILE A 109 -6.26 -2.80 16.10
N ILE A 110 -7.31 -2.39 15.38
CA ILE A 110 -7.13 -1.64 14.13
C ILE A 110 -7.59 -0.19 14.32
N PRO A 111 -6.69 0.80 14.14
CA PRO A 111 -7.10 2.20 14.08
C PRO A 111 -8.05 2.46 12.92
N GLN A 112 -8.99 3.40 13.09
CA GLN A 112 -9.94 3.82 12.04
C GLN A 112 -9.28 4.68 10.95
N HIS A 113 -8.20 4.18 10.35
CA HIS A 113 -7.53 4.80 9.21
C HIS A 113 -7.71 3.91 7.97
N PRO A 114 -8.13 4.43 6.80
CA PRO A 114 -8.39 3.61 5.62
C PRO A 114 -7.20 2.73 5.20
N VAL A 115 -5.98 3.28 5.23
CA VAL A 115 -4.77 2.51 4.92
C VAL A 115 -4.49 1.43 5.96
N ALA A 116 -4.72 1.70 7.25
CA ALA A 116 -4.49 0.70 8.31
C ALA A 116 -5.49 -0.46 8.21
N LEU A 117 -6.77 -0.15 7.92
CA LEU A 117 -7.82 -1.14 7.67
C LEU A 117 -7.48 -2.02 6.46
N GLU A 118 -7.01 -1.40 5.38
CA GLU A 118 -6.64 -2.14 4.18
C GLU A 118 -5.41 -3.01 4.44
N LEU A 119 -4.37 -2.50 5.12
CA LEU A 119 -3.19 -3.29 5.53
C LEU A 119 -3.58 -4.52 6.34
N PHE A 120 -4.48 -4.36 7.33
CA PHE A 120 -4.97 -5.48 8.14
C PHE A 120 -5.72 -6.51 7.28
N THR A 121 -6.57 -6.04 6.37
CA THR A 121 -7.30 -6.91 5.44
C THR A 121 -6.32 -7.74 4.60
N VAL A 122 -5.25 -7.13 4.09
CA VAL A 122 -4.26 -7.85 3.30
C VAL A 122 -3.45 -8.82 4.16
N TYR A 123 -3.07 -8.40 5.37
CA TYR A 123 -2.34 -9.23 6.32
C TYR A 123 -3.10 -10.54 6.62
N ASN A 124 -4.39 -10.44 6.91
CA ASN A 124 -5.22 -11.63 7.18
C ASN A 124 -5.49 -12.49 5.94
N SER A 125 -5.50 -11.90 4.75
CA SER A 125 -5.71 -12.66 3.51
C SER A 125 -4.53 -13.59 3.14
N ARG A 126 -3.37 -13.44 3.80
CA ARG A 126 -2.15 -14.21 3.56
C ARG A 126 -1.92 -15.34 4.56
N ARG A 127 -2.68 -15.35 5.66
CA ARG A 127 -2.62 -16.34 6.72
C ARG A 127 -3.54 -17.51 6.39
#